data_AF-A0AAW6ASI6-F1
#
_entry.id   AF-A0AAW6ASI6-F1
#
_cell.length_a   1.000
_cell.length_b   1.000
_cell.length_c   1.000
_cell.angle_alpha   90.00
_cell.angle_beta   90.00
_cell.angle_gamma   90.00
#
_symmetry.space_group_name_H-M   'P 1'
#
loop_
_entity.id
_entity.type
_entity.pdbx_description
1 polymer ?
#
loop_
_entity_poly.entity_id
_entity_poly.type
_entity_poly.pdbx_seq_one_letter_code
_entity_poly.pdbx_strand_id
1 'polypeptide(L)'
;MKKENKKVTITVSSRPGLDSRGWFEEKSNRILEELSFLADILHRPGDAPARGWPSKQEEIDFHFTQAVRNALKIASLSGTTEHSFTAEDIDRIIDGGHKGYLEYRASRQS
;
A
#
# COMPACT_ATOMS: atom_id res chain seq x y z
N MET A 1 -26.40 -10.60 -15.09
CA MET A 1 -26.44 -9.86 -13.79
C MET A 1 -26.00 -8.43 -14.06
N LYS A 2 -26.87 -7.43 -13.93
CA LYS A 2 -26.48 -6.01 -14.09
C LYS A 2 -25.68 -5.61 -12.86
N LYS A 3 -24.40 -5.25 -13.04
CA LYS A 3 -23.59 -4.67 -11.96
C LYS A 3 -24.14 -3.26 -11.71
N GLU A 4 -25.00 -3.11 -10.72
CA GLU A 4 -25.32 -1.78 -10.20
C GLU A 4 -24.03 -1.19 -9.62
N ASN A 5 -23.54 -0.10 -10.22
CA ASN A 5 -22.50 0.72 -9.63
C ASN A 5 -23.07 1.41 -8.37
N LYS A 6 -23.22 0.65 -7.28
CA LYS A 6 -23.54 1.22 -5.99
C LYS A 6 -22.37 2.11 -5.58
N LYS A 7 -22.65 3.41 -5.45
CA LYS A 7 -21.70 4.38 -4.92
C LYS A 7 -21.35 3.94 -3.50
N VAL A 8 -20.13 3.45 -3.30
CA VAL A 8 -19.61 3.11 -1.98
C VAL A 8 -19.25 4.43 -1.30
N THR A 9 -20.05 4.82 -0.30
CA THR A 9 -19.77 5.99 0.52
C THR A 9 -18.86 5.56 1.67
N ILE A 10 -17.57 5.90 1.58
CA ILE A 10 -16.62 5.70 2.67
C ILE A 10 -16.70 6.93 3.57
N THR A 11 -17.21 6.76 4.78
CA THR A 11 -17.18 7.79 5.80
C THR A 11 -15.80 7.78 6.45
N VAL A 12 -14.90 8.64 5.97
CA VAL A 12 -13.64 8.92 6.67
C VAL A 12 -14.03 9.68 7.93
N SER A 13 -13.85 9.08 9.12
CA SER A 13 -14.18 9.73 10.39
C SER A 13 -13.41 11.03 10.49
N SER A 14 -14.12 12.14 10.27
CA SER A 14 -13.57 13.47 10.35
C SER A 14 -13.21 13.76 11.80
N ARG A 15 -11.91 13.83 12.10
CA ARG A 15 -11.49 14.74 13.17
C ARG A 15 -12.11 16.11 12.87
N PRO A 16 -12.82 16.73 13.82
CA PRO A 16 -13.41 18.05 13.60
C PRO A 16 -12.35 19.03 13.07
N GLY A 17 -12.59 19.62 11.89
CA GLY A 17 -11.70 20.62 11.28
C GLY A 17 -10.68 20.12 10.25
N LEU A 18 -10.62 18.82 9.92
CA LEU A 18 -9.71 18.28 8.89
C LEU A 18 -10.49 17.77 7.67
N ASP A 19 -10.50 18.53 6.56
CA ASP A 19 -10.97 18.02 5.27
C ASP A 19 -9.89 17.11 4.65
N SER A 20 -9.95 15.83 4.99
CA SER A 20 -8.99 14.82 4.54
C SER A 20 -9.36 14.15 3.21
N ARG A 21 -10.42 14.62 2.51
CA ARG A 21 -10.89 14.00 1.26
C ARG A 21 -9.85 13.99 0.15
N GLY A 22 -9.22 15.14 -0.10
CA GLY A 22 -8.16 15.25 -1.12
C GLY A 22 -6.93 14.40 -0.80
N TRP A 23 -6.55 14.33 0.48
CA TRP A 23 -5.47 13.46 0.93
C TRP A 23 -5.83 11.97 0.77
N PHE A 24 -7.06 11.58 1.12
CA PHE A 24 -7.54 10.20 0.98
C PHE A 24 -7.58 9.78 -0.49
N GLU A 25 -8.03 10.67 -1.37
CA GLU A 25 -8.03 10.47 -2.82
C GLU A 25 -6.60 10.33 -3.35
N GLU A 26 -5.68 11.20 -2.96
CA GLU A 26 -4.26 11.12 -3.32
C GLU A 26 -3.66 9.77 -2.91
N LYS A 27 -3.85 9.33 -1.66
CA LYS A 27 -3.33 8.04 -1.19
C LYS A 27 -3.99 6.85 -1.87
N SER A 28 -5.29 6.91 -2.13
CA SER A 28 -6.01 5.86 -2.85
C SER A 28 -5.50 5.73 -4.29
N ASN A 29 -5.33 6.85 -4.99
CA ASN A 29 -4.75 6.88 -6.33
C ASN A 29 -3.32 6.35 -6.33
N ARG A 30 -2.51 6.70 -5.33
CA ARG A 30 -1.15 6.17 -5.20
C ARG A 30 -1.13 4.66 -5.00
N ILE A 31 -2.01 4.10 -4.16
CA ILE A 31 -2.13 2.64 -3.99
C ILE A 31 -2.45 1.98 -5.33
N LEU A 32 -3.45 2.49 -6.06
CA LEU A 32 -3.86 1.94 -7.35
C LEU A 32 -2.73 2.01 -8.38
N GLU A 33 -1.97 3.10 -8.39
CA GLU A 33 -0.80 3.27 -9.25
C GLU A 33 0.29 2.21 -8.93
N GLU A 34 0.68 2.07 -7.67
CA GLU A 34 1.69 1.08 -7.27
C GLU A 34 1.22 -0.36 -7.56
N LEU A 35 -0.06 -0.67 -7.35
CA LEU A 35 -0.65 -1.97 -7.69
C LEU A 35 -0.70 -2.21 -9.21
N SER A 36 -0.91 -1.16 -10.01
CA SER A 36 -0.87 -1.26 -11.46
C SER A 36 0.53 -1.61 -11.97
N PHE A 37 1.58 -0.97 -11.42
CA PHE A 37 2.96 -1.35 -11.70
C PHE A 37 3.24 -2.79 -11.29
N LEU A 38 2.81 -3.21 -10.09
CA LEU A 38 2.98 -4.59 -9.63
C LEU A 38 2.31 -5.59 -10.57
N ALA A 39 1.09 -5.31 -11.03
CA ALA A 39 0.40 -6.13 -12.00
C ALA A 39 1.18 -6.23 -13.32
N ASP A 40 1.66 -5.10 -13.85
CA ASP A 40 2.47 -5.08 -15.07
C ASP A 40 3.75 -5.92 -14.94
N ILE A 41 4.45 -5.80 -13.80
CA ILE A 41 5.69 -6.55 -13.55
C ILE A 41 5.45 -8.06 -13.48
N LEU A 42 4.37 -8.47 -12.79
CA LEU A 42 4.03 -9.90 -12.65
C LEU A 42 3.63 -10.53 -13.98
N HIS A 43 3.01 -9.78 -14.89
CA HIS A 43 2.65 -10.26 -16.24
C HIS A 43 3.78 -10.11 -17.25
N ARG A 44 4.82 -9.30 -16.96
CA ARG A 44 5.97 -9.13 -17.86
C ARG A 44 6.75 -10.44 -17.99
N PRO A 45 6.99 -10.94 -19.22
CA PRO A 45 7.74 -12.17 -19.42
C PRO A 45 9.22 -11.99 -19.07
N GLY A 46 9.83 -13.04 -18.51
CA GLY A 46 11.24 -13.07 -18.10
C GLY A 46 11.54 -12.25 -16.84
N ASP A 47 12.82 -12.28 -16.44
CA ASP A 47 13.29 -11.71 -15.17
C ASP A 47 14.00 -10.36 -15.32
N ALA A 48 13.94 -9.78 -16.52
CA ALA A 48 14.52 -8.47 -16.78
C ALA A 48 13.78 -7.38 -15.96
N PRO A 49 14.49 -6.55 -15.18
CA PRO A 49 13.92 -5.38 -14.54
C PRO A 49 13.55 -4.31 -15.59
N ALA A 50 12.56 -3.46 -15.29
CA ALA A 50 12.32 -2.26 -16.08
C ALA A 50 13.08 -1.05 -15.52
N ARG A 51 13.19 0.02 -16.32
CA ARG A 51 13.53 1.39 -15.86
C ARG A 51 14.74 1.50 -14.91
N GLY A 52 15.79 0.70 -15.12
CA GLY A 52 17.03 0.80 -14.35
C GLY A 52 16.96 0.17 -12.95
N TRP A 53 15.93 -0.61 -12.64
CA TRP A 53 15.91 -1.42 -11.41
C TRP A 53 17.01 -2.47 -11.42
N PRO A 54 17.68 -2.77 -10.28
CA PRO A 54 18.75 -3.77 -10.25
C PRO A 54 18.25 -5.20 -10.49
N SER A 55 17.03 -5.52 -10.04
CA SER A 55 16.38 -6.80 -10.34
C SER A 55 14.86 -6.65 -10.41
N LYS A 56 14.20 -7.58 -11.13
CA LYS A 56 12.73 -7.65 -11.17
C LYS A 56 12.15 -7.86 -9.76
N GLN A 57 12.90 -8.54 -8.89
CA GLN A 57 12.47 -8.77 -7.53
C GLN A 57 12.47 -7.49 -6.69
N GLU A 58 13.51 -6.67 -6.81
CA GLU A 58 13.57 -5.38 -6.12
C GLU A 58 12.48 -4.42 -6.62
N GLU A 59 12.17 -4.47 -7.92
CA GLU A 59 11.05 -3.73 -8.52
C GLU A 59 9.70 -4.16 -7.88
N ILE A 60 9.46 -5.48 -7.76
CA ILE A 60 8.28 -6.05 -7.08
C ILE A 60 8.20 -5.60 -5.63
N ASP A 61 9.28 -5.77 -4.87
CA ASP A 61 9.31 -5.50 -3.43
C ASP A 61 9.08 -4.00 -3.14
N PHE A 62 9.62 -3.12 -3.99
CA PHE A 62 9.39 -1.68 -3.90
C PHE A 62 7.92 -1.31 -4.07
N HIS A 63 7.31 -1.68 -5.20
CA HIS A 63 5.92 -1.32 -5.52
C HIS A 63 4.93 -1.93 -4.52
N PHE A 64 5.17 -3.18 -4.10
CA PHE A 64 4.38 -3.81 -3.04
C PHE A 64 4.49 -3.06 -1.71
N THR A 65 5.70 -2.70 -1.28
CA THR A 65 5.92 -1.97 -0.02
C THR A 65 5.25 -0.59 -0.05
N GLN A 66 5.32 0.14 -1.17
CA GLN A 66 4.64 1.44 -1.31
C GLN A 66 3.12 1.32 -1.28
N ALA A 67 2.55 0.30 -1.93
CA ALA A 67 1.11 0.03 -1.88
C ALA A 67 0.65 -0.24 -0.44
N VAL A 68 1.35 -1.12 0.28
CA VAL A 68 1.05 -1.45 1.70
C VAL A 68 1.20 -0.22 2.60
N ARG A 69 2.26 0.58 2.41
CA ARG A 69 2.49 1.81 3.17
C ARG A 69 1.33 2.79 3.05
N ASN A 70 0.87 3.05 1.83
CA ASN A 70 -0.25 3.97 1.61
C ASN A 70 -1.57 3.39 2.13
N ALA A 71 -1.79 2.07 2.05
CA ALA A 71 -2.96 1.43 2.63
C ALA A 71 -3.00 1.56 4.16
N LEU A 72 -1.86 1.37 4.85
CA LEU A 72 -1.76 1.54 6.29
C LEU A 72 -1.99 2.99 6.74
N LYS A 73 -1.51 3.97 5.96
CA LYS A 73 -1.79 5.40 6.20
C LYS A 73 -3.29 5.71 6.14
N ILE A 74 -4.02 5.07 5.21
CA ILE A 74 -5.49 5.22 5.15
C ILE A 74 -6.14 4.52 6.35
N ALA A 75 -5.71 3.28 6.65
CA ALA A 75 -6.25 2.50 7.74
C ALA A 75 -6.12 3.21 9.09
N SER A 76 -4.98 3.85 9.36
CA SER A 76 -4.72 4.57 10.62
C SER A 76 -5.62 5.78 10.85
N LEU A 77 -6.18 6.38 9.79
CA LEU A 77 -7.13 7.48 9.88
C LEU A 77 -8.59 7.00 9.93
N SER A 78 -8.86 5.80 9.42
CA SER A 78 -10.20 5.19 9.40
C SER A 78 -10.57 4.44 10.69
N GLY A 79 -9.62 4.27 11.62
CA GLY A 79 -9.85 3.59 12.90
C GLY A 79 -10.39 4.53 13.97
N THR A 80 -11.44 4.11 14.67
CA THR A 80 -11.87 4.69 15.96
C THR A 80 -10.98 4.20 17.11
N THR A 81 -9.66 4.15 16.90
CA THR A 81 -8.74 3.70 17.95
C THR A 81 -8.50 4.84 18.93
N GLU A 82 -8.48 4.54 20.23
CA GLU A 82 -8.22 5.53 21.31
C GLU A 82 -6.89 6.26 21.12
N HIS A 83 -5.97 5.67 20.34
CA HIS A 83 -4.70 6.26 19.96
C HIS A 83 -4.61 6.36 18.44
N SER A 84 -4.35 7.57 17.94
CA SER A 84 -4.02 7.76 16.53
C SER A 84 -2.58 7.36 16.28
N PHE A 85 -2.35 6.49 15.30
CA PHE A 85 -1.01 6.20 14.84
C PHE A 85 -0.37 7.45 14.25
N THR A 86 0.85 7.74 14.67
CA THR A 86 1.70 8.77 14.06
C THR A 86 2.30 8.24 12.76
N ALA A 87 2.88 9.13 11.95
CA ALA A 87 3.64 8.72 10.77
C ALA A 87 4.81 7.78 11.15
N GLU A 88 5.43 8.00 12.30
CA GLU A 88 6.52 7.17 12.82
C GLU A 88 6.04 5.77 13.21
N ASP A 89 4.83 5.65 13.78
CA ASP A 89 4.24 4.34 14.10
C ASP A 89 3.95 3.53 12.83
N ILE A 90 3.43 4.21 11.80
CA ILE A 90 3.18 3.59 10.50
C ILE A 90 4.50 3.11 9.87
N ASP A 91 5.53 3.93 9.92
CA ASP A 91 6.84 3.58 9.38
C ASP A 91 7.47 2.40 10.13
N ARG A 92 7.35 2.36 11.47
CA ARG A 92 7.79 1.20 12.27
C ARG A 92 7.02 -0.08 11.95
N ILE A 93 5.70 0.00 11.73
CA ILE A 93 4.88 -1.16 11.33
C ILE A 93 5.32 -1.66 9.95
N ILE A 94 5.62 -0.76 9.02
CA ILE A 94 6.07 -1.12 7.68
C ILE A 94 7.48 -1.72 7.73
N ASP A 95 8.41 -1.09 8.42
CA ASP A 95 9.80 -1.56 8.51
C ASP A 95 9.87 -2.90 9.26
N GLY A 96 9.15 -3.03 10.37
CA GLY A 96 9.02 -4.28 11.11
C GLY A 96 8.31 -5.38 10.31
N GLY A 97 7.24 -5.04 9.62
CA GLY A 97 6.49 -5.97 8.75
C GLY A 97 7.28 -6.41 7.52
N HIS A 98 7.99 -5.48 6.87
CA HIS A 98 8.85 -5.75 5.72
C HIS A 98 10.03 -6.64 6.12
N LYS A 99 10.68 -6.32 7.25
CA LYS A 99 11.72 -7.19 7.83
C LYS A 99 11.18 -8.60 8.09
N GLY A 100 10.03 -8.71 8.77
CA GLY A 100 9.41 -10.01 9.05
C GLY A 100 9.01 -10.77 7.78
N TYR A 101 8.56 -10.08 6.73
CA TYR A 101 8.28 -10.67 5.42
C TYR A 101 9.55 -11.21 4.75
N LEU A 102 10.66 -10.46 4.76
CA LEU A 102 11.93 -10.90 4.19
C LEU A 102 12.48 -12.12 4.93
N GLU A 103 12.40 -12.14 6.26
CA GLU A 103 12.80 -13.29 7.09
C GLU A 103 11.93 -14.52 6.78
N TYR A 104 10.61 -14.35 6.72
CA TYR A 104 9.67 -15.41 6.32
C TYR A 104 9.99 -15.95 4.92
N ARG A 105 10.26 -15.07 3.95
CA ARG A 105 10.59 -15.47 2.58
C ARG A 105 11.90 -16.25 2.50
N ALA A 106 12.95 -15.76 3.17
CA ALA A 106 14.24 -16.45 3.23
C ALA A 106 14.09 -17.86 3.82
N SER A 107 13.26 -18.02 4.86
CA SER A 107 12.99 -19.33 5.46
C SER A 107 12.25 -20.32 4.55
N ARG A 108 11.62 -19.84 3.46
CA ARG A 108 10.92 -20.67 2.46
C ARG A 108 11.75 -20.99 1.23
N GLN A 109 12.94 -20.40 1.12
CA GLN A 109 13.87 -20.64 0.01
C GLN A 109 15.04 -21.56 0.39
N SER A 110 15.14 -22.03 1.65
CA SER A 110 16.06 -23.08 2.10
C SER A 110 15.41 -24.46 2.07
#